data_AF-A0A7K1X2Q2-F1
#
_entry.id   AF-A0A7K1X2Q2-F1
#
_cell.length_a   1.000
_cell.length_b   1.000
_cell.length_c   1.000
_cell.angle_alpha   90.00
_cell.angle_beta   90.00
_cell.angle_gamma   90.00
#
_symmetry.space_group_name_H-M   'P 1'
#
loop_
_entity.id
_entity.type
_entity.pdbx_description
1 polymer ?
#
loop_
_entity_poly.entity_id
_entity_poly.type
_entity_poly.pdbx_seq_one_letter_code
_entity_poly.pdbx_strand_id
1 'polypeptide(L)' 'MEIRFQTKEESNKRQQEDFLKLSKVERFYAFLRLSERISKFPVKNKVNKNKDNFLIVIDEKE' A
#
# COMPACT_ATOMS: atom_id res chain seq x y z
N MET A 1 -6.26 -6.17 16.19
CA MET A 1 -6.51 -4.72 16.07
C MET A 1 -6.84 -4.25 17.47
N GLU A 2 -5.99 -3.41 18.07
CA GLU A 2 -6.22 -2.89 19.43
C GLU A 2 -6.80 -1.48 19.32
N ILE A 3 -7.94 -1.23 19.97
CA ILE A 3 -8.51 0.13 20.05
C ILE A 3 -7.89 0.81 21.27
N ARG A 4 -7.11 1.85 21.03
CA ARG A 4 -6.48 2.67 22.07
C ARG A 4 -7.01 4.09 21.97
N PHE A 5 -7.45 4.66 23.09
CA PHE A 5 -7.85 6.06 23.18
C PHE A 5 -6.60 6.91 23.41
N GLN A 6 -6.09 7.49 22.33
CA GLN A 6 -4.89 8.33 22.34
C GLN A 6 -5.12 9.58 21.49
N THR A 7 -4.39 10.64 21.78
CA THR A 7 -4.43 11.87 20.98
C THR A 7 -3.75 11.67 19.62
N LYS A 8 -4.04 12.56 18.66
CA LYS A 8 -3.38 12.54 17.34
C LYS A 8 -1.86 12.70 17.48
N GLU A 9 -1.40 13.53 18.41
CA GLU A 9 0.03 13.77 18.64
C GLU A 9 0.74 12.52 19.16
N GLU A 10 0.18 11.84 20.16
CA GLU A 10 0.72 10.60 20.70
C GLU A 10 0.76 9.49 19.64
N SER A 11 -0.30 9.40 18.83
CA SER A 11 -0.37 8.44 17.71
C SER A 11 0.74 8.69 16.68
N ASN A 12 0.94 9.94 16.29
CA ASN A 12 1.96 10.32 15.31
C ASN A 12 3.37 10.07 15.85
N LYS A 13 3.62 10.46 17.11
CA LYS A 13 4.92 10.25 17.77
C LYS A 13 5.29 8.77 17.80
N ARG A 14 4.34 7.90 18.16
CA ARG A 14 4.56 6.46 18.21
C ARG A 14 4.85 5.86 16.84
N GLN A 15 4.07 6.25 15.82
CA GLN A 15 4.32 5.80 14.45
C GLN A 15 5.70 6.24 13.94
N GLN A 16 6.12 7.45 14.29
CA GLN A 16 7.45 7.95 13.95
C GLN A 16 8.54 7.14 14.66
N GLU A 17 8.42 6.90 15.96
CA GLU A 17 9.37 6.09 16.72
C GLU A 17 9.46 4.66 16.16
N ASP A 18 8.33 4.03 15.85
CA ASP A 18 8.29 2.68 15.29
C ASP A 18 8.90 2.64 13.88
N PHE A 19 8.69 3.68 13.06
CA PHE A 19 9.36 3.80 11.77
C PHE A 19 10.88 3.99 11.90
N LEU A 20 11.33 4.75 12.90
CA LEU A 20 12.75 5.00 13.14
C LEU A 20 13.49 3.76 13.67
N LYS A 21 12.80 2.86 14.39
CA LYS A 21 13.35 1.57 14.82
C LYS A 21 13.64 0.62 13.66
N LEU A 22 12.97 0.77 12.52
CA LEU A 22 13.22 -0.04 11.33
C LEU A 22 14.58 0.29 10.72
N SER A 23 15.26 -0.74 10.23
CA SER A 23 16.45 -0.59 9.38
C SER A 23 16.09 0.10 8.06
N LYS A 24 17.11 0.63 7.36
CA LYS A 24 16.91 1.34 6.07
C LYS A 24 16.14 0.49 5.05
N VAL A 25 16.47 -0.81 4.98
CA VAL A 25 15.83 -1.76 4.06
C VAL A 25 14.37 -2.00 4.46
N GLU A 26 14.10 -2.17 5.75
CA GLU A 26 12.73 -2.39 6.24
C GLU A 26 11.83 -1.18 6.03
N ARG A 27 12.36 0.04 6.16
CA ARG A 27 11.63 1.29 5.86
C ARG A 27 11.17 1.31 4.40
N PHE A 28 12.05 0.92 3.48
CA PHE A 28 11.72 0.84 2.05
C PHE A 28 10.61 -0.18 1.79
N TYR A 29 10.71 -1.39 2.33
CA TYR A 29 9.66 -2.40 2.17
C TYR A 29 8.36 -2.04 2.90
N ALA A 30 8.41 -1.32 4.03
CA ALA A 30 7.23 -0.80 4.69
C ALA A 30 6.48 0.20 3.80
N PHE A 31 7.21 1.09 3.11
CA PHE A 31 6.64 1.99 2.11
C PHE A 31 6.00 1.22 0.95
N LEU A 32 6.71 0.27 0.33
CA LEU A 32 6.17 -0.52 -0.78
C LEU A 32 4.87 -1.27 -0.40
N ARG A 33 4.85 -1.89 0.78
CA ARG A 33 3.64 -2.57 1.29
C ARG A 33 2.48 -1.61 1.50
N LEU A 34 2.75 -0.40 1.98
CA LEU A 34 1.73 0.64 2.12
C LEU A 34 1.17 1.04 0.74
N SER A 35 2.05 1.33 -0.22
CA SER A 35 1.66 1.67 -1.59
C SER A 35 0.83 0.56 -2.25
N GLU A 36 1.22 -0.70 -2.06
CA GLU A 36 0.47 -1.84 -2.57
C GLU A 36 -0.95 -1.90 -1.97
N ARG A 37 -1.08 -1.73 -0.64
CA ARG A 37 -2.40 -1.71 0.01
C ARG A 37 -3.28 -0.57 -0.49
N ILE A 38 -2.71 0.63 -0.61
CA ILE A 38 -3.43 1.80 -1.14
C ILE A 38 -3.90 1.52 -2.58
N SER A 39 -3.08 0.87 -3.40
CA SER A 39 -3.45 0.54 -4.79
C SER A 39 -4.66 -0.42 -4.89
N LYS A 40 -4.92 -1.20 -3.84
CA LYS A 40 -6.05 -2.13 -3.76
C LYS A 40 -7.35 -1.45 -3.27
N PHE A 41 -7.29 -0.19 -2.85
CA PHE A 41 -8.48 0.51 -2.36
C PHE A 41 -9.50 0.73 -3.48
N PRO A 42 -10.80 0.66 -3.16
CA PRO A 42 -11.84 0.95 -4.14
C PRO A 42 -11.80 2.44 -4.48
N VAL A 43 -11.34 2.76 -5.70
CA VAL A 43 -11.37 4.11 -6.26
C VAL A 43 -12.46 4.20 -7.33
N LYS A 44 -13.20 5.33 -7.35
CA LYS A 44 -14.31 5.53 -8.32
C LYS A 44 -13.82 5.51 -9.77
N ASN A 45 -12.63 6.05 -10.02
CA ASN A 45 -12.03 6.13 -11.35
C ASN A 45 -10.81 5.22 -11.42
N LYS A 46 -11.02 3.89 -11.47
CA LYS A 46 -9.92 2.98 -11.78
C LYS A 46 -9.47 3.25 -13.21
N VAL A 47 -8.25 3.75 -13.37
CA VAL A 47 -7.62 3.90 -14.69
C VAL A 47 -7.52 2.51 -15.30
N ASN A 48 -8.20 2.29 -16.42
CA ASN A 48 -8.06 1.06 -17.17
C ASN A 48 -6.65 1.03 -17.75
N LYS A 49 -5.75 0.28 -17.10
CA LYS A 49 -4.35 0.15 -17.50
C LYS A 49 -4.18 -0.38 -18.92
N ASN A 50 -5.21 -1.02 -19.48
CA ASN A 50 -5.18 -1.69 -20.77
C ASN A 50 -5.96 -0.94 -21.85
N LYS A 51 -6.47 0.26 -21.58
CA LYS A 51 -7.33 1.00 -22.52
C LYS A 51 -6.66 1.22 -23.88
N ASP A 52 -5.36 1.46 -23.89
CA ASP A 52 -4.57 1.79 -25.08
C ASP A 52 -3.38 0.83 -25.30
N ASN A 53 -3.32 -0.27 -24.56
CA ASN A 53 -2.22 -1.24 -24.67
C ASN A 53 -2.59 -2.39 -25.61
N PHE A 54 -1.61 -2.87 -26.37
CA PHE A 54 -1.73 -4.13 -27.11
C PHE A 54 -1.72 -5.30 -26.12
N LEU A 55 -2.81 -6.07 -26.08
CA LEU A 55 -2.97 -7.23 -25.19
C LEU A 55 -2.67 -8.51 -25.95
N ILE A 56 -1.69 -9.28 -25.47
CA ILE A 56 -1.46 -10.65 -25.94
C ILE A 56 -2.29 -11.55 -25.03
N VAL A 57 -3.39 -12.08 -25.58
CA VAL A 57 -4.23 -13.08 -24.90
C VAL A 57 -3.79 -14.45 -25.38
N ILE A 58 -3.41 -15.33 -24.45
CA ILE A 58 -3.11 -16.73 -24.73
C ILE A 58 -4.35 -17.52 -24.31
N ASP A 59 -5.12 -17.99 -25.29
CA ASP A 59 -6.24 -18.90 -25.03
C ASP A 59 -5.67 -20.31 -24.80
N GLU A 60 -5.84 -20.85 -23.60
CA GLU A 60 -5.62 -22.27 -23.35
C GLU A 60 -6.75 -23.05 -24.04
N LYS A 61 -6.44 -23.64 -25.20
CA LYS A 61 -7.33 -24.62 -25.83
C LYS A 61 -7.33 -25.89 -24.97
N GLU A 62 -8.54 -26.32 -24.58
CA GLU A 62 -8.84 -27.65 -24.02
C GLU A 62 -8.36 -28.79 -24.92
#